data_AF-A0A7X9C688-F1
#
_entry.id   AF-A0A7X9C688-F1
#
_cell.length_a   1.000
_cell.length_b   1.000
_cell.length_c   1.000
_cell.angle_alpha   90.00
_cell.angle_beta   90.00
_cell.angle_gamma   90.00
#
_symmetry.space_group_name_H-M   'P 1'
#
loop_
_entity.id
_entity.type
_entity.pdbx_description
1 polymer ?
#
loop_
_entity_poly.entity_id
_entity_poly.type
_entity_poly.pdbx_seq_one_letter_code
_entity_poly.pdbx_strand_id
1 'polypeptide(L)'
;NQFEDNDIQEEVVGNQQCITEIMENSVEIRDRLYGKREKQLNKMYTFLEKSFNQQYRETLKRLDKYQQENIDNRNSALINQMNAKLMDLDIKKEDRLELVNQQKNVSLKPPKLVISLDAVPTGECQRVLANDYYDVISEYERANGRLNVKQYNNLGLIDFSSERFNGEQRFIVLTIDPGFTFSENELEDLRDILEMVYVYVVEDGEIREEKLIYLDNN
;
A
#
# COMPACT_ATOMS: atom_id res chain seq x y z
N ASN A 1 -35.07 -9.04 9.06
CA ASN A 1 -34.05 -9.09 7.98
C ASN A 1 -34.73 -9.34 6.66
N GLN A 2 -35.39 -8.32 6.13
CA GLN A 2 -35.86 -8.30 4.74
C GLN A 2 -35.15 -7.10 4.13
N PHE A 3 -34.19 -7.36 3.27
CA PHE A 3 -33.66 -6.35 2.36
C PHE A 3 -34.58 -6.39 1.15
N GLU A 4 -35.26 -5.28 0.88
CA GLU A 4 -36.08 -5.11 -0.31
C GLU A 4 -35.17 -4.98 -1.54
N ASP A 5 -35.41 -5.84 -2.53
CA ASP A 5 -34.82 -5.75 -3.87
C ASP A 5 -35.37 -4.51 -4.57
N ASN A 6 -34.59 -3.43 -4.58
CA ASN A 6 -34.76 -2.37 -5.56
C ASN A 6 -33.89 -2.71 -6.77
N ASP A 7 -34.56 -3.14 -7.84
CA ASP A 7 -34.00 -3.35 -9.18
C ASP A 7 -33.34 -2.06 -9.70
N ILE A 8 -32.03 -1.95 -9.50
CA ILE A 8 -31.20 -1.02 -10.28
C ILE A 8 -30.85 -1.75 -11.58
N GLN A 9 -31.55 -1.40 -12.67
CA GLN A 9 -31.15 -1.80 -14.01
C GLN A 9 -29.85 -1.08 -14.37
N GLU A 10 -28.70 -1.70 -14.09
CA GLU A 10 -27.39 -1.18 -14.46
C GLU A 10 -27.02 -1.46 -15.92
N GLU A 11 -26.47 -0.46 -16.59
CA GLU A 11 -25.71 -0.62 -17.83
C GLU A 11 -24.41 -1.40 -17.56
N VAL A 12 -24.48 -2.73 -17.61
CA VAL A 12 -23.36 -3.67 -17.26
C VAL A 12 -22.19 -3.64 -18.27
N VAL A 13 -22.30 -2.95 -19.41
CA VAL A 13 -21.38 -3.16 -20.55
C VAL A 13 -20.02 -2.46 -20.37
N GLY A 14 -19.95 -1.33 -19.64
CA GLY A 14 -18.69 -0.59 -19.43
C GLY A 14 -17.76 -1.22 -18.37
N ASN A 15 -18.34 -1.87 -17.36
CA ASN A 15 -17.61 -2.31 -16.16
C ASN A 15 -16.86 -3.64 -16.38
N GLN A 16 -17.34 -4.49 -17.29
CA GLN A 16 -16.74 -5.79 -17.57
C GLN A 16 -15.32 -5.69 -18.17
N GLN A 17 -15.03 -4.65 -18.96
CA GLN A 17 -13.71 -4.48 -19.57
C GLN A 17 -12.67 -4.12 -18.50
N CYS A 18 -12.98 -3.20 -17.60
CA CYS A 18 -12.10 -2.80 -16.50
C CYS A 18 -11.81 -3.98 -15.54
N ILE A 19 -12.85 -4.75 -15.16
CA ILE A 19 -12.68 -5.93 -14.30
C ILE A 19 -11.80 -6.99 -14.97
N THR A 20 -11.96 -7.19 -16.29
CA THR A 20 -11.14 -8.13 -17.07
C THR A 20 -9.68 -7.70 -17.09
N GLU A 21 -9.42 -6.41 -17.37
CA GLU A 21 -8.06 -5.87 -17.39
C GLU A 21 -7.37 -5.94 -16.02
N ILE A 22 -8.10 -5.68 -14.93
CA ILE A 22 -7.59 -5.82 -13.56
C ILE A 22 -7.24 -7.29 -13.26
N MET A 23 -8.07 -8.23 -13.70
CA MET A 23 -7.82 -9.66 -13.52
C MET A 23 -6.60 -10.12 -14.33
N GLU A 24 -6.45 -9.66 -15.56
CA GLU A 24 -5.28 -9.94 -16.41
C GLU A 24 -3.99 -9.41 -15.77
N ASN A 25 -3.99 -8.14 -15.34
CA ASN A 25 -2.85 -7.56 -14.61
C ASN A 25 -2.52 -8.35 -13.33
N SER A 26 -3.53 -8.81 -12.60
CA SER A 26 -3.35 -9.63 -11.40
C SER A 26 -2.70 -10.99 -11.71
N VAL A 27 -3.06 -11.59 -12.85
CA VAL A 27 -2.45 -12.83 -13.34
C VAL A 27 -0.99 -12.59 -13.74
N GLU A 28 -0.68 -11.50 -14.43
CA GLU A 28 0.69 -11.15 -14.80
C GLU A 28 1.59 -10.93 -13.58
N ILE A 29 1.08 -10.23 -12.56
CA ILE A 29 1.81 -10.02 -11.30
C ILE A 29 2.11 -11.37 -10.63
N ARG A 30 1.13 -12.27 -10.58
CA ARG A 30 1.32 -13.64 -10.05
C ARG A 30 2.40 -14.39 -10.82
N ASP A 31 2.36 -14.37 -12.16
CA ASP A 31 3.30 -15.12 -13.00
C ASP A 31 4.72 -14.55 -12.91
N ARG A 32 4.84 -13.23 -12.81
CA ARG A 32 6.12 -12.55 -12.56
C ARG A 32 6.71 -12.94 -11.20
N LEU A 33 5.87 -13.02 -10.16
CA LEU A 33 6.29 -13.48 -8.83
C LEU A 33 6.72 -14.95 -8.85
N TYR A 34 5.95 -15.80 -9.53
CA TYR A 34 6.28 -17.21 -9.70
C TYR A 34 7.64 -17.39 -10.38
N GLY A 35 7.88 -16.71 -11.51
CA GLY A 35 9.14 -16.77 -12.22
C GLY A 35 10.34 -16.24 -11.42
N LYS A 36 10.15 -15.19 -10.61
CA LYS A 36 11.20 -14.70 -9.68
C LYS A 36 11.53 -15.74 -8.61
N ARG A 37 10.51 -16.32 -7.99
CA ARG A 37 10.65 -17.34 -6.94
C ARG A 37 11.33 -18.60 -7.48
N GLU A 38 10.92 -19.07 -8.65
CA GLU A 38 11.53 -20.23 -9.30
C GLU A 38 13.03 -20.00 -9.59
N LYS A 39 13.39 -18.83 -10.13
CA LYS A 39 14.79 -18.48 -10.37
C LYS A 39 15.62 -18.47 -9.08
N GLN A 40 15.07 -17.95 -7.99
CA GLN A 40 15.75 -17.94 -6.69
C GLN A 40 15.91 -19.36 -6.11
N LEU A 41 14.87 -20.18 -6.18
CA LEU A 41 14.91 -21.57 -5.71
C LEU A 41 15.89 -22.41 -6.53
N ASN A 42 15.92 -22.27 -7.85
CA ASN A 42 16.88 -22.96 -8.70
C ASN A 42 18.33 -22.52 -8.37
N LYS A 43 18.58 -21.23 -8.16
CA LYS A 43 19.90 -20.74 -7.70
C LYS A 43 20.30 -21.34 -6.35
N MET A 44 19.36 -21.38 -5.40
CA MET A 44 19.58 -21.96 -4.07
C MET A 44 19.90 -23.45 -4.18
N TYR A 45 19.14 -24.20 -4.98
CA TYR A 45 19.36 -25.62 -5.25
C TYR A 45 20.78 -25.87 -5.77
N THR A 46 21.17 -25.18 -6.84
CA THR A 46 22.52 -25.33 -7.44
C THR A 46 23.62 -24.93 -6.46
N PHE A 47 23.41 -23.89 -5.65
CA PHE A 47 24.38 -23.47 -4.64
C PHE A 47 24.56 -24.51 -3.54
N LEU A 48 23.45 -25.03 -2.99
CA LEU A 48 23.49 -26.07 -1.95
C LEU A 48 24.16 -27.33 -2.48
N GLU A 49 23.79 -27.79 -3.66
CA GLU A 49 24.40 -28.97 -4.29
C GLU A 49 25.91 -28.81 -4.46
N LYS A 50 26.37 -27.66 -4.98
CA LYS A 50 27.81 -27.37 -5.12
C LYS A 50 28.53 -27.32 -3.77
N SER A 51 27.93 -26.65 -2.78
CA SER A 51 28.50 -26.51 -1.44
C SER A 51 28.64 -27.86 -0.73
N PHE A 52 27.58 -28.68 -0.72
CA PHE A 52 27.62 -30.02 -0.15
C PHE A 52 28.62 -30.92 -0.89
N ASN A 53 28.65 -30.89 -2.22
CA ASN A 53 29.61 -31.68 -2.99
C ASN A 53 31.06 -31.27 -2.70
N GLN A 54 31.33 -29.99 -2.46
CA GLN A 54 32.65 -29.52 -2.05
C GLN A 54 33.01 -30.03 -0.64
N GLN A 55 32.12 -29.88 0.33
CA GLN A 55 32.32 -30.37 1.71
C GLN A 55 32.54 -31.89 1.74
N TYR A 56 31.81 -32.63 0.91
CA TYR A 56 31.96 -34.07 0.77
C TYR A 56 33.35 -34.45 0.24
N ARG A 57 33.80 -33.80 -0.83
CA ARG A 57 35.14 -34.01 -1.40
C ARG A 57 36.26 -33.66 -0.42
N GLU A 58 36.12 -32.57 0.32
CA GLU A 58 37.10 -32.18 1.34
C GLU A 58 37.16 -33.17 2.50
N THR A 59 36.00 -33.67 2.94
CA THR A 59 35.91 -34.67 4.02
C THR A 59 36.48 -36.02 3.57
N LEU A 60 36.19 -36.45 2.33
CA LEU A 60 36.80 -37.65 1.74
C LEU A 60 38.32 -37.54 1.64
N LYS A 61 38.85 -36.42 1.13
CA LYS A 61 40.31 -36.22 1.07
C LYS A 61 40.98 -36.31 2.44
N ARG A 62 40.33 -35.81 3.49
CA ARG A 62 40.82 -35.91 4.87
C ARG A 62 40.72 -37.34 5.40
N LEU A 63 39.63 -38.04 5.09
CA LEU A 63 39.46 -39.46 5.43
C LEU A 63 40.56 -40.31 4.78
N ASP A 64 40.80 -40.15 3.48
CA ASP A 64 41.85 -40.86 2.74
C ASP A 64 43.23 -40.62 3.37
N LYS A 65 43.54 -39.36 3.73
CA LYS A 65 44.78 -39.02 4.42
C LYS A 65 44.90 -39.75 5.76
N TYR A 66 43.86 -39.70 6.59
CA TYR A 66 43.89 -40.37 7.90
C TYR A 66 43.96 -41.89 7.80
N GLN A 67 43.38 -42.47 6.76
CA GLN A 67 43.49 -43.91 6.44
C GLN A 67 44.90 -44.29 6.01
N GLN A 68 45.53 -43.51 5.12
CA GLN A 68 46.90 -43.75 4.66
C GLN A 68 47.93 -43.59 5.79
N GLU A 69 47.70 -42.65 6.71
CA GLU A 69 48.56 -42.38 7.87
C GLU A 69 48.23 -43.27 9.09
N ASN A 70 47.31 -44.24 8.98
CA ASN A 70 46.83 -45.06 10.10
C ASN A 70 47.78 -46.22 10.47
N ILE A 71 48.99 -45.87 10.88
CA ILE A 71 49.94 -46.83 11.45
C ILE A 71 49.54 -47.11 12.91
N ASP A 72 49.48 -48.39 13.30
CA ASP A 72 49.11 -48.87 14.64
C ASP A 72 47.76 -48.35 15.17
N ASN A 73 46.76 -48.16 14.29
CA ASN A 73 45.40 -47.71 14.67
C ASN A 73 45.36 -46.34 15.38
N ARG A 74 46.42 -45.53 15.26
CA ARG A 74 46.52 -44.23 15.93
C ARG A 74 45.44 -43.24 15.48
N ASN A 75 44.95 -43.38 14.23
CA ASN A 75 43.98 -42.46 13.64
C ASN A 75 42.54 -43.01 13.61
N SER A 76 42.28 -44.16 14.23
CA SER A 76 40.95 -44.82 14.18
C SER A 76 39.80 -43.94 14.69
N ALA A 77 40.05 -43.13 15.72
CA ALA A 77 39.06 -42.18 16.22
C ALA A 77 38.73 -41.07 15.20
N LEU A 78 39.74 -40.56 14.49
CA LEU A 78 39.57 -39.53 13.45
C LEU A 78 38.87 -40.08 12.22
N ILE A 79 39.17 -41.33 11.83
CA ILE A 79 38.50 -42.05 10.74
C ILE A 79 37.00 -42.20 11.06
N ASN A 80 36.67 -42.68 12.27
CA ASN A 80 35.27 -42.80 12.69
C ASN A 80 34.55 -41.46 12.74
N GLN A 81 35.25 -40.40 13.20
CA GLN A 81 34.69 -39.05 13.18
C GLN A 81 34.44 -38.54 11.76
N MET A 82 35.32 -38.81 10.80
CA MET A 82 35.13 -38.42 9.41
C MET A 82 33.98 -39.21 8.76
N ASN A 83 33.86 -40.51 9.04
CA ASN A 83 32.73 -41.33 8.57
C ASN A 83 31.39 -40.81 9.11
N ALA A 84 31.33 -40.49 10.41
CA ALA A 84 30.13 -39.87 11.00
C ALA A 84 29.81 -38.51 10.33
N LYS A 85 30.83 -37.70 10.05
CA LYS A 85 30.65 -36.43 9.32
C LYS A 85 30.13 -36.61 7.90
N LEU A 86 30.56 -37.66 7.19
CA LEU A 86 30.03 -37.96 5.85
C LEU A 86 28.55 -38.33 5.91
N MET A 87 28.15 -39.18 6.87
CA MET A 87 26.74 -39.52 7.10
C MET A 87 25.92 -38.28 7.45
N ASP A 88 26.41 -37.42 8.35
CA ASP A 88 25.73 -36.17 8.73
C ASP A 88 25.57 -35.22 7.53
N LEU A 89 26.56 -35.17 6.63
CA LEU A 89 26.52 -34.34 5.43
C LEU A 89 25.46 -34.85 4.44
N ASP A 90 25.35 -36.16 4.26
CA ASP A 90 24.35 -36.76 3.37
C ASP A 90 22.93 -36.51 3.88
N ILE A 91 22.67 -36.73 5.18
CA ILE A 91 21.37 -36.43 5.81
C ILE A 91 21.03 -34.95 5.64
N LYS A 92 21.96 -34.05 5.98
CA LYS A 92 21.73 -32.59 5.85
C LYS A 92 21.50 -32.15 4.42
N LYS A 93 22.17 -32.79 3.45
CA LYS A 93 21.96 -32.52 2.03
C LYS A 93 20.55 -32.93 1.63
N GLU A 94 20.13 -34.13 1.99
CA GLU A 94 18.81 -34.66 1.68
C GLU A 94 17.70 -33.78 2.27
N ASP A 95 17.73 -33.49 3.57
CA ASP A 95 16.76 -32.64 4.26
C ASP A 95 16.64 -31.25 3.62
N ARG A 96 17.79 -30.64 3.28
CA ARG A 96 17.82 -29.28 2.71
C ARG A 96 17.32 -29.26 1.28
N LEU A 97 17.66 -30.25 0.47
CA LEU A 97 17.19 -30.34 -0.91
C LEU A 97 15.70 -30.68 -0.97
N GLU A 98 15.21 -31.53 -0.06
CA GLU A 98 13.80 -31.85 0.06
C GLU A 98 12.97 -30.60 0.37
N LEU A 99 13.39 -29.80 1.36
CA LEU A 99 12.71 -28.57 1.71
C LEU A 99 12.65 -27.57 0.54
N VAL A 100 13.74 -27.45 -0.22
CA VAL A 100 13.77 -26.61 -1.44
C VAL A 100 12.82 -27.15 -2.51
N ASN A 101 12.74 -28.47 -2.69
CA ASN A 101 11.81 -29.11 -3.62
C ASN A 101 10.34 -28.93 -3.20
N GLN A 102 10.05 -29.07 -1.90
CA GLN A 102 8.71 -28.79 -1.37
C GLN A 102 8.32 -27.33 -1.65
N GLN A 103 9.22 -26.38 -1.41
CA GLN A 103 8.99 -24.95 -1.70
C GLN A 103 8.82 -24.64 -3.19
N LYS A 104 9.44 -25.44 -4.07
CA LYS A 104 9.28 -25.37 -5.54
C LYS A 104 7.92 -25.89 -5.98
N ASN A 105 7.38 -26.89 -5.28
CA ASN A 105 6.08 -27.51 -5.58
C ASN A 105 4.88 -26.73 -5.01
N VAL A 106 5.10 -25.70 -4.19
CA VAL A 106 4.01 -24.83 -3.72
C VAL A 106 3.51 -23.95 -4.87
N SER A 107 2.31 -24.25 -5.38
CA SER A 107 1.61 -23.40 -6.36
C SER A 107 0.96 -22.19 -5.70
N LEU A 108 1.03 -21.03 -6.35
CA LEU A 108 0.25 -19.85 -5.96
C LEU A 108 -1.21 -20.06 -6.36
N LYS A 109 -2.16 -19.73 -5.47
CA LYS A 109 -3.58 -19.74 -5.80
C LYS A 109 -3.89 -18.63 -6.81
N PRO A 110 -4.86 -18.84 -7.74
CA PRO A 110 -5.27 -17.78 -8.66
C PRO A 110 -5.89 -16.60 -7.90
N PRO A 111 -5.68 -15.36 -8.37
CA PRO A 111 -6.33 -14.18 -7.80
C PRO A 111 -7.85 -14.29 -7.95
N LYS A 112 -8.59 -13.76 -6.97
CA LYS A 112 -10.05 -13.71 -6.98
C LYS A 112 -10.49 -12.29 -6.62
N LEU A 113 -11.46 -11.76 -7.35
CA LEU A 113 -12.11 -10.50 -6.99
C LEU A 113 -12.91 -10.72 -5.71
N VAL A 114 -12.65 -9.90 -4.69
CA VAL A 114 -13.33 -9.97 -3.39
C VAL A 114 -14.32 -8.82 -3.24
N ILE A 115 -13.96 -7.61 -3.69
CA ILE A 115 -14.79 -6.40 -3.65
C ILE A 115 -14.48 -5.56 -4.89
N SER A 116 -15.51 -4.97 -5.51
CA SER A 116 -15.41 -3.84 -6.44
C SER A 116 -16.16 -2.66 -5.82
N LEU A 117 -15.59 -1.46 -5.89
CA LEU A 117 -16.22 -0.24 -5.40
C LEU A 117 -16.32 0.73 -6.57
N ASP A 118 -17.55 1.07 -6.92
CA ASP A 118 -17.83 2.03 -7.98
C ASP A 118 -18.35 3.32 -7.35
N ALA A 119 -17.70 4.44 -7.67
CA ALA A 119 -18.14 5.75 -7.26
C ALA A 119 -19.00 6.35 -8.38
N VAL A 120 -20.30 6.48 -8.13
CA VAL A 120 -21.22 7.15 -9.05
C VAL A 120 -21.37 8.60 -8.62
N PRO A 121 -20.94 9.59 -9.43
CA PRO A 121 -21.11 10.98 -9.08
C PRO A 121 -22.60 11.33 -9.07
N THR A 122 -23.09 11.89 -7.97
CA THR A 122 -24.48 12.35 -7.82
C THR A 122 -24.80 13.64 -8.59
N GLY A 123 -23.86 14.12 -9.40
CA GLY A 123 -24.09 15.15 -10.43
C GLY A 123 -23.96 16.60 -9.97
N GLU A 124 -23.97 16.89 -8.66
CA GLU A 124 -23.90 18.26 -8.16
C GLU A 124 -22.73 18.42 -7.17
N CYS A 125 -21.65 19.01 -7.67
CA CYS A 125 -20.52 19.42 -6.84
C CYS A 125 -20.73 20.89 -6.46
N GLN A 126 -21.14 21.15 -5.23
CA GLN A 126 -21.31 22.52 -4.73
C GLN A 126 -19.94 23.20 -4.49
N ARG A 127 -18.92 22.40 -4.16
CA ARG A 127 -17.55 22.86 -3.90
C ARG A 127 -16.73 22.93 -5.17
N VAL A 128 -15.75 23.83 -5.18
CA VAL A 128 -14.77 23.96 -6.25
C VAL A 128 -13.45 23.29 -5.86
N LEU A 129 -12.62 22.98 -6.86
CA LEU A 129 -11.27 22.47 -6.62
C LEU A 129 -10.39 23.60 -6.09
N ALA A 130 -9.94 23.48 -4.83
CA ALA A 130 -9.11 24.49 -4.17
C ALA A 130 -7.84 24.85 -4.95
N ASN A 131 -7.25 23.87 -5.66
CA ASN A 131 -6.06 24.09 -6.51
C ASN A 131 -6.23 25.25 -7.50
N ASP A 132 -7.43 25.41 -8.07
CA ASP A 132 -7.67 26.37 -9.14
C ASP A 132 -7.75 27.82 -8.61
N TYR A 133 -7.93 27.98 -7.30
CA TYR A 133 -8.18 29.26 -6.64
C TYR A 133 -7.11 29.65 -5.60
N TYR A 134 -5.97 28.94 -5.58
CA TYR A 134 -4.90 29.21 -4.61
C TYR A 134 -4.43 30.67 -4.64
N ASP A 135 -4.17 31.21 -5.83
CA ASP A 135 -3.65 32.57 -6.00
C ASP A 135 -4.68 33.62 -5.56
N VAL A 136 -5.94 33.45 -5.96
CA VAL A 136 -7.07 34.34 -5.60
C VAL A 136 -7.24 34.41 -4.09
N ILE A 137 -7.24 33.26 -3.42
CA ILE A 137 -7.39 33.18 -1.96
C ILE A 137 -6.18 33.80 -1.26
N SER A 138 -4.98 33.52 -1.76
CA SER A 138 -3.74 34.05 -1.20
C SER A 138 -3.67 35.57 -1.27
N GLU A 139 -4.15 36.17 -2.36
CA GLU A 139 -4.21 37.62 -2.54
C GLU A 139 -5.30 38.25 -1.66
N TYR A 140 -6.48 37.65 -1.60
CA TYR A 140 -7.59 38.12 -0.75
C TYR A 140 -7.22 38.09 0.74
N GLU A 141 -6.64 36.99 1.22
CA GLU A 141 -6.21 36.86 2.61
C GLU A 141 -5.10 37.87 2.94
N ARG A 142 -4.15 38.08 2.02
CA ARG A 142 -3.07 39.07 2.19
C ARG A 142 -3.62 40.49 2.24
N ALA A 143 -4.58 40.83 1.39
CA ALA A 143 -5.27 42.14 1.42
C ALA A 143 -5.98 42.39 2.75
N ASN A 144 -6.50 41.33 3.37
CA ASN A 144 -7.15 41.34 4.68
C ASN A 144 -6.18 41.20 5.87
N GLY A 145 -4.87 41.33 5.63
CA GLY A 145 -3.82 41.29 6.66
C GLY A 145 -3.60 39.92 7.28
N ARG A 146 -4.07 38.85 6.62
CA ARG A 146 -3.85 37.45 7.00
C ARG A 146 -2.69 36.89 6.17
N LEU A 147 -1.85 36.07 6.79
CA LEU A 147 -0.68 35.44 6.18
C LEU A 147 -0.75 33.92 6.38
N ASN A 148 0.29 33.20 5.95
CA ASN A 148 0.39 31.74 6.10
C ASN A 148 -0.78 30.94 5.51
N VAL A 149 -1.21 31.29 4.29
CA VAL A 149 -2.24 30.53 3.57
C VAL A 149 -1.71 29.14 3.22
N LYS A 150 -2.32 28.11 3.82
CA LYS A 150 -2.02 26.70 3.57
C LYS A 150 -3.20 26.05 2.89
N GLN A 151 -2.94 25.32 1.81
CA GLN A 151 -3.93 24.56 1.10
C GLN A 151 -3.97 23.11 1.61
N TYR A 152 -5.18 22.55 1.71
CA TYR A 152 -5.42 21.16 2.04
C TYR A 152 -5.84 20.35 0.81
N ASN A 153 -6.07 19.05 1.00
CA ASN A 153 -6.52 18.16 -0.06
C ASN A 153 -7.97 18.52 -0.47
N ASN A 154 -8.25 18.59 -1.77
CA ASN A 154 -9.57 18.92 -2.33
C ASN A 154 -10.69 17.97 -1.88
N LEU A 155 -10.36 16.78 -1.39
CA LEU A 155 -11.32 15.81 -0.83
C LEU A 155 -11.53 15.96 0.68
N GLY A 156 -10.86 16.91 1.33
CA GLY A 156 -11.05 17.22 2.74
C GLY A 156 -12.24 18.15 2.99
N LEU A 157 -12.72 18.20 4.23
CA LEU A 157 -13.80 19.12 4.63
C LEU A 157 -13.41 20.60 4.55
N ILE A 158 -12.11 20.90 4.52
CA ILE A 158 -11.55 22.25 4.50
C ILE A 158 -10.59 22.37 3.32
N ASP A 159 -10.65 23.51 2.62
CA ASP A 159 -9.81 23.80 1.45
C ASP A 159 -8.54 24.56 1.82
N PHE A 160 -8.65 25.57 2.69
CA PHE A 160 -7.52 26.39 3.12
C PHE A 160 -7.52 26.66 4.62
N SER A 161 -6.35 27.02 5.14
CA SER A 161 -6.24 27.75 6.40
C SER A 161 -5.38 29.00 6.24
N SER A 162 -5.66 30.01 7.04
CA SER A 162 -4.86 31.23 7.12
C SER A 162 -4.74 31.72 8.56
N GLU A 163 -3.72 32.51 8.84
CA GLU A 163 -3.39 32.95 10.20
C GLU A 163 -3.02 34.43 10.22
N ARG A 164 -3.48 35.15 11.23
CA ARG A 164 -3.02 36.53 11.49
C ARG A 164 -1.75 36.53 12.35
N PHE A 165 -1.04 37.65 12.37
CA PHE A 165 0.14 37.84 13.24
C PHE A 165 -0.15 37.64 14.74
N ASN A 166 -1.40 37.77 15.17
CA ASN A 166 -1.85 37.52 16.54
C ASN A 166 -2.12 36.04 16.85
N GLY A 167 -1.96 35.14 15.88
CA GLY A 167 -2.25 33.70 16.02
C GLY A 167 -3.71 33.30 15.77
N GLU A 168 -4.56 34.22 15.34
CA GLU A 168 -5.96 33.93 15.02
C GLU A 168 -6.03 33.11 13.72
N GLN A 169 -6.42 31.84 13.82
CA GLN A 169 -6.53 30.92 12.71
C GLN A 169 -7.93 30.95 12.08
N ARG A 170 -7.98 30.74 10.78
CA ARG A 170 -9.19 30.63 9.97
C ARG A 170 -9.08 29.41 9.09
N PHE A 171 -10.18 28.67 8.97
CA PHE A 171 -10.37 27.58 8.03
C PHE A 171 -11.38 28.02 6.97
N ILE A 172 -11.10 27.71 5.71
CA ILE A 172 -11.85 28.23 4.57
C ILE A 172 -12.33 27.06 3.73
N VAL A 173 -13.60 27.13 3.33
CA VAL A 173 -14.25 26.23 2.39
C VAL A 173 -14.72 27.01 1.19
N LEU A 174 -14.41 26.52 -0.01
CA LEU A 174 -14.76 27.18 -1.26
C LEU A 174 -15.98 26.54 -1.93
N THR A 175 -16.91 27.40 -2.32
CA THR A 175 -18.14 27.01 -3.00
C THR A 175 -18.47 27.98 -4.13
N ILE A 176 -19.19 27.50 -5.14
CA ILE A 176 -19.85 28.35 -6.15
C ILE A 176 -21.30 28.64 -5.78
N ASP A 177 -21.87 27.86 -4.85
CA ASP A 177 -23.25 27.99 -4.43
C ASP A 177 -23.35 28.92 -3.21
N PRO A 178 -24.03 30.08 -3.31
CA PRO A 178 -24.30 30.95 -2.17
C PRO A 178 -25.17 30.29 -1.08
N GLY A 179 -25.94 29.26 -1.43
CA GLY A 179 -26.79 28.49 -0.52
C GLY A 179 -26.10 27.31 0.15
N PHE A 180 -24.77 27.19 0.00
CA PHE A 180 -24.01 26.08 0.56
C PHE A 180 -24.19 25.96 2.09
N THR A 181 -24.55 24.75 2.51
CA THR A 181 -24.66 24.37 3.92
C THR A 181 -24.05 22.99 4.12
N PHE A 182 -23.30 22.82 5.21
CA PHE A 182 -22.79 21.51 5.61
C PHE A 182 -23.92 20.56 6.02
N SER A 183 -23.72 19.28 5.75
CA SER A 183 -24.55 18.21 6.31
C SER A 183 -24.32 18.03 7.81
N GLU A 184 -25.24 17.38 8.52
CA GLU A 184 -25.14 17.16 9.97
C GLU A 184 -23.85 16.42 10.37
N ASN A 185 -23.42 15.43 9.58
CA ASN A 185 -22.18 14.69 9.81
C ASN A 185 -20.95 15.58 9.68
N GLU A 186 -20.92 16.47 8.68
CA GLU A 186 -19.80 17.38 8.47
C GLU A 186 -19.73 18.45 9.57
N LEU A 187 -20.88 18.91 10.08
CA LEU A 187 -20.94 19.80 11.23
C LEU A 187 -20.45 19.12 12.51
N GLU A 188 -20.75 17.83 12.71
CA GLU A 188 -20.23 17.05 13.82
C GLU A 188 -18.70 16.93 13.74
N ASP A 189 -18.16 16.62 12.57
CA ASP A 189 -16.72 16.51 12.33
C ASP A 189 -15.99 17.86 12.51
N LEU A 190 -16.65 18.98 12.20
CA LEU A 190 -16.10 20.34 12.30
C LEU A 190 -16.35 21.01 13.66
N ARG A 191 -17.04 20.35 14.59
CA ARG A 191 -17.54 20.93 15.84
C ARG A 191 -16.49 21.70 16.65
N ASP A 192 -15.27 21.18 16.74
CA ASP A 192 -14.20 21.77 17.55
C ASP A 192 -13.61 23.05 16.95
N ILE A 193 -13.80 23.26 15.65
CA ILE A 193 -13.20 24.38 14.90
C ILE A 193 -14.24 25.26 14.20
N LEU A 194 -15.53 25.00 14.42
CA LEU A 194 -16.63 25.62 13.68
C LEU A 194 -16.60 27.16 13.76
N GLU A 195 -16.24 27.71 14.92
CA GLU A 195 -16.11 29.16 15.15
C GLU A 195 -15.00 29.82 14.30
N MET A 196 -14.15 29.01 13.68
CA MET A 196 -13.05 29.41 12.82
C MET A 196 -13.28 29.02 11.36
N VAL A 197 -14.42 28.40 11.01
CA VAL A 197 -14.74 27.94 9.65
C VAL A 197 -15.54 29.00 8.88
N TYR A 198 -15.02 29.36 7.72
CA TYR A 198 -15.58 30.36 6.82
C TYR A 198 -15.86 29.72 5.46
N VAL A 199 -17.00 30.09 4.87
CA VAL A 199 -17.38 29.70 3.52
C VAL A 199 -17.17 30.89 2.60
N TYR A 200 -16.35 30.69 1.57
CA TYR A 200 -16.07 31.69 0.55
C TYR A 200 -16.79 31.29 -0.72
N VAL A 201 -17.70 32.16 -1.15
CA VAL A 201 -18.44 31.99 -2.41
C VAL A 201 -17.62 32.64 -3.51
N VAL A 202 -17.20 31.85 -4.49
CA VAL A 202 -16.38 32.29 -5.61
C VAL A 202 -17.24 32.37 -6.88
N GLU A 203 -17.25 33.53 -7.52
CA GLU A 203 -17.96 33.77 -8.78
C GLU A 203 -17.03 34.59 -9.70
N ASP A 204 -16.92 34.20 -10.98
CA ASP A 204 -16.04 34.85 -11.97
C ASP A 204 -14.56 34.94 -11.59
N GLY A 205 -14.08 34.05 -10.71
CA GLY A 205 -12.67 34.04 -10.27
C GLY A 205 -12.36 34.98 -9.11
N GLU A 206 -13.37 35.60 -8.51
CA GLU A 206 -13.23 36.48 -7.34
C GLU A 206 -14.12 36.00 -6.18
N ILE A 207 -13.72 36.33 -4.94
CA ILE A 207 -14.51 36.02 -3.76
C ILE A 207 -15.60 37.07 -3.62
N ARG A 208 -16.86 36.66 -3.83
CA ARG A 208 -18.02 37.56 -3.72
C ARG A 208 -18.59 37.64 -2.32
N GLU A 209 -18.61 36.52 -1.61
CA GLU A 209 -19.18 36.45 -0.26
C GLU A 209 -18.27 35.69 0.70
N GLU A 210 -18.15 36.22 1.92
CA GLU A 210 -17.51 35.59 3.07
C GLU A 210 -18.59 35.36 4.14
N LYS A 211 -18.85 34.10 4.48
CA LYS A 211 -19.81 33.71 5.52
C LYS A 211 -19.10 32.95 6.63
N LEU A 212 -19.19 33.46 7.86
CA LEU A 212 -18.81 32.70 9.04
C LEU A 212 -19.97 31.79 9.42
N ILE A 213 -19.64 30.53 9.70
CA ILE A 213 -20.64 29.56 10.16
C ILE A 213 -20.83 29.73 11.66
N TYR A 214 -22.10 29.82 12.05
CA TYR A 214 -22.51 29.77 13.43
C TYR A 214 -23.51 28.62 13.59
N LEU A 215 -23.44 27.92 14.72
CA LEU A 215 -24.57 27.13 15.18
C LEU A 215 -25.65 28.11 15.63
N ASP A 216 -26.76 28.17 14.89
CA ASP A 216 -27.99 28.74 15.45
C ASP A 216 -28.39 27.86 16.64
N ASN A 217 -28.11 28.33 17.84
CA ASN A 217 -28.60 27.72 19.08
C ASN A 217 -30.12 27.93 19.13
N ASN A 218 -30.89 26.97 18.59
CA ASN A 218 -32.28 26.74 18.96
C ASN A 218 -32.35 25.72 20.10
#